data_AF-A0A351SWV1-F1
#
_entry.id   AF-A0A351SWV1-F1
#
_cell.length_a   1.000
_cell.length_b   1.000
_cell.length_c   1.000
_cell.angle_alpha   90.00
_cell.angle_beta   90.00
_cell.angle_gamma   90.00
#
_symmetry.space_group_name_H-M   'P 1'
#
loop_
_entity.id
_entity.type
_entity.pdbx_description
1 polymer ?
#
loop_
_entity_poly.entity_id
_entity_poly.type
_entity_poly.pdbx_seq_one_letter_code
_entity_poly.pdbx_strand_id
1 'polypeptide(L)' 'MAREYRAKLSVTVDPNLYQTITRHAEKAKVSKSRIVEEAIRVWEKNRLALLAKEGYLKMAAEDAADAEAYLAAMSEILED' A
#
# COMPACT_ATOMS: atom_id res chain seq x y z
N MET A 1 5.69 -28.21 -18.59
CA MET A 1 5.46 -27.80 -17.17
C MET A 1 6.50 -26.75 -16.83
N ALA A 2 6.14 -25.46 -16.83
CA ALA A 2 7.08 -24.41 -16.40
C ALA A 2 7.39 -24.62 -14.92
N ARG A 3 8.66 -24.74 -14.56
CA ARG A 3 9.10 -24.84 -13.17
C ARG A 3 8.75 -23.52 -12.48
N GLU A 4 7.80 -23.53 -11.54
CA GLU A 4 7.57 -22.39 -10.67
C GLU A 4 8.87 -22.07 -9.93
N TYR A 5 9.47 -20.93 -10.23
CA TYR A 5 10.68 -20.48 -9.58
C TYR A 5 10.33 -20.02 -8.16
N ARG A 6 10.85 -20.73 -7.15
CA ARG A 6 10.75 -20.33 -5.74
C ARG A 6 12.10 -19.88 -5.23
N ALA A 7 12.17 -18.65 -4.73
CA ALA A 7 13.33 -18.12 -4.03
C ALA A 7 13.24 -18.40 -2.53
N LYS A 8 14.36 -18.70 -1.88
CA LYS A 8 14.45 -18.84 -0.42
C LYS A 8 14.85 -17.50 0.19
N LEU A 9 14.11 -17.07 1.21
CA LEU A 9 14.41 -15.90 2.02
C LEU A 9 14.58 -16.31 3.49
N SER A 10 15.58 -15.76 4.16
CA SER A 10 15.77 -15.88 5.60
C SER A 10 15.76 -14.49 6.21
N VAL A 11 14.92 -14.28 7.23
CA VAL A 11 14.76 -12.98 7.90
C VAL A 11 14.70 -13.19 9.41
N THR A 12 15.23 -12.22 10.14
CA THR A 12 15.05 -12.12 11.59
C THR A 12 13.84 -11.23 11.86
N VAL A 13 12.94 -11.68 12.74
CA VAL A 13 11.73 -10.95 13.09
C VAL A 13 11.56 -10.91 14.61
N ASP A 14 10.72 -10.00 15.08
CA ASP A 14 10.34 -9.92 16.50
C ASP A 14 9.79 -11.28 17.01
N PRO A 15 10.16 -11.72 18.22
CA PRO A 15 9.69 -12.99 18.78
C PRO A 15 8.16 -13.11 18.89
N ASN A 16 7.45 -12.03 19.22
CA ASN A 16 5.99 -12.05 19.32
C ASN A 16 5.34 -12.19 17.94
N LEU A 17 5.94 -11.58 16.92
CA LEU A 17 5.52 -11.77 15.54
C LEU A 17 5.73 -13.21 15.09
N TYR A 18 6.89 -13.81 15.40
CA TYR A 18 7.17 -15.21 15.10
C TYR A 18 6.16 -16.17 15.77
N GLN A 19 5.83 -15.94 17.03
CA GLN A 19 4.80 -16.72 17.73
C GLN A 19 3.42 -16.56 17.09
N THR A 20 3.08 -15.35 16.67
CA THR A 20 1.81 -15.07 15.97
C THR A 20 1.74 -15.84 14.65
N ILE A 21 2.79 -15.76 13.81
CA ILE A 21 2.89 -16.54 12.57
C ILE A 21 2.72 -18.03 12.85
N THR A 22 3.40 -18.54 13.89
CA THR A 22 3.35 -19.95 14.28
C THR A 22 1.93 -20.39 14.64
N ARG A 23 1.25 -19.65 15.51
CA ARG A 23 -0.13 -19.92 15.94
C ARG A 23 -1.11 -19.92 14.76
N HIS A 24 -0.99 -18.97 13.83
CA HIS A 24 -1.84 -18.93 12.65
C HIS A 24 -1.58 -20.09 11.69
N ALA A 25 -0.32 -20.44 11.47
CA ALA A 25 0.07 -21.58 10.64
C ALA A 25 -0.49 -22.90 11.20
N GLU A 26 -0.39 -23.10 12.51
CA GLU A 26 -0.92 -24.29 13.19
C GLU A 26 -2.45 -24.36 13.11
N LYS A 27 -3.15 -23.26 13.42
CA LYS A 27 -4.61 -23.20 13.36
C LYS A 27 -5.14 -23.47 11.95
N ALA A 28 -4.47 -22.95 10.92
CA ALA A 28 -4.85 -23.13 9.52
C ALA A 28 -4.29 -24.41 8.89
N LYS A 29 -3.45 -25.18 9.62
CA LYS A 29 -2.75 -26.39 9.12
C LYS A 29 -1.94 -26.14 7.84
N VAL A 30 -1.24 -25.00 7.78
CA VAL A 30 -0.38 -24.61 6.65
C VAL A 30 1.05 -24.32 7.13
N SER A 31 1.99 -24.18 6.19
CA SER A 31 3.36 -23.78 6.54
C SER A 31 3.42 -22.32 6.99
N LYS A 32 4.39 -21.99 7.86
CA LYS A 32 4.71 -20.61 8.24
C LYS A 32 5.03 -19.74 7.00
N SER A 33 5.73 -20.32 6.02
CA SER A 33 6.03 -19.64 4.75
C SER A 33 4.77 -19.24 3.99
N ARG A 34 3.69 -20.04 4.05
CA ARG A 34 2.43 -19.69 3.41
C ARG A 34 1.75 -18.51 4.10
N ILE A 35 1.75 -18.48 5.44
CA ILE A 35 1.25 -17.33 6.20
C ILE A 35 2.03 -16.06 5.85
N VAL A 36 3.35 -16.15 5.79
CA VAL A 36 4.22 -15.02 5.44
C VAL A 36 3.96 -14.54 4.00
N GLU A 37 3.86 -15.46 3.06
CA GLU A 37 3.59 -15.13 1.65
C GLU A 37 2.21 -14.45 1.49
N GLU A 38 1.17 -14.97 2.13
CA GLU A 38 -0.17 -14.38 2.12
C GLU A 38 -0.16 -12.99 2.77
N ALA A 39 0.53 -12.81 3.90
CA ALA A 39 0.65 -11.52 4.57
C ALA A 39 1.36 -10.47 3.70
N ILE A 40 2.46 -10.84 3.02
CA ILE A 40 3.19 -9.94 2.11
C ILE A 40 2.29 -9.53 0.93
N ARG A 41 1.55 -10.47 0.33
CA ARG A 41 0.63 -10.16 -0.78
C ARG A 41 -0.49 -9.22 -0.35
N VAL A 42 -1.03 -9.39 0.86
CA VAL A 42 -2.05 -8.48 1.40
C VAL A 42 -1.46 -7.11 1.69
N TRP A 43 -0.27 -7.06 2.29
CA TRP A 43 0.43 -5.81 2.56
C TRP A 43 0.72 -5.03 1.27
N GLU A 44 1.18 -5.70 0.21
CA GLU A 44 1.45 -5.09 -1.10
C GLU A 44 0.19 -4.48 -1.71
N LYS A 45 -0.93 -5.23 -1.73
CA LYS A 45 -2.22 -4.71 -2.21
C LYS A 45 -2.68 -3.49 -1.43
N ASN A 46 -2.55 -3.52 -0.10
CA ASN A 46 -2.95 -2.41 0.75
C ASN A 46 -2.02 -1.20 0.58
N ARG A 47 -0.72 -1.41 0.34
CA ARG A 47 0.23 -0.35 0.06
C ARG A 47 -0.10 0.36 -1.25
N LEU A 48 -0.48 -0.38 -2.30
CA LEU A 48 -0.94 0.20 -3.56
C LEU A 48 -2.22 1.02 -3.36
N ALA A 49 -3.19 0.51 -2.60
CA ALA A 49 -4.41 1.24 -2.29
C ALA A 49 -4.13 2.53 -1.49
N LEU A 50 -3.18 2.48 -0.55
CA LEU A 50 -2.76 3.66 0.22
C LEU A 50 -2.09 4.70 -0.66
N LEU A 51 -1.14 4.29 -1.52
CA LEU A 51 -0.47 5.19 -2.46
C LEU A 51 -1.44 5.78 -3.49
N ALA A 52 -2.42 5.00 -3.96
CA ALA A 52 -3.47 5.49 -4.84
C ALA A 52 -4.32 6.55 -4.12
N LYS A 53 -4.71 6.30 -2.86
CA LYS A 53 -5.44 7.27 -2.04
C LYS A 53 -4.63 8.54 -1.82
N GLU A 54 -3.34 8.42 -1.50
CA GLU A 54 -2.44 9.57 -1.35
C GLU A 54 -2.32 10.36 -2.65
N GLY A 55 -2.23 9.68 -3.80
CA GLY A 55 -2.24 10.31 -5.12
C GLY A 55 -3.53 11.06 -5.42
N TYR A 56 -4.69 10.45 -5.16
CA TYR A 56 -5.99 11.12 -5.35
C TYR A 56 -6.17 12.33 -4.43
N LEU A 57 -5.77 12.23 -3.16
CA LEU A 57 -5.83 13.35 -2.23
C LEU A 57 -4.91 14.50 -2.66
N LYS A 58 -3.73 14.17 -3.18
CA LYS A 58 -2.78 15.16 -3.68
C LYS A 58 -3.31 15.85 -4.94
N MET A 59 -3.84 15.10 -5.89
CA MET A 59 -4.45 15.66 -7.11
C MET A 59 -5.65 16.55 -6.79
N ALA A 60 -6.52 16.13 -5.85
CA ALA A 60 -7.65 16.96 -5.43
C ALA A 60 -7.22 18.28 -4.75
N ALA A 61 -6.10 18.28 -4.05
CA ALA A 61 -5.54 19.50 -3.45
C ALA A 61 -4.91 20.42 -4.50
N GLU A 62 -4.21 19.86 -5.49
CA GLU A 62 -3.65 20.60 -6.62
C GLU A 62 -4.77 21.23 -7.47
N ASP A 63 -5.81 20.46 -7.81
CA ASP A 63 -6.97 20.96 -8.57
C ASP A 63 -7.68 22.13 -7.85
N ALA A 64 -7.80 22.08 -6.53
CA ALA A 64 -8.41 23.15 -5.74
C ALA A 64 -7.54 24.42 -5.71
N ALA A 65 -6.22 24.27 -5.55
CA ALA A 65 -5.28 25.39 -5.55
C ALA A 65 -5.21 26.06 -6.94
N ASP A 66 -5.22 25.26 -8.01
CA ASP A 66 -5.25 25.77 -9.38
C ASP A 66 -6.56 26.51 -9.65
N ALA A 67 -7.71 25.97 -9.21
CA ALA A 67 -9.01 26.63 -9.34
C ALA A 67 -9.07 27.99 -8.61
N GLU A 68 -8.51 28.09 -7.40
CA GLU A 68 -8.41 29.35 -6.65
C GLU A 68 -7.50 30.36 -7.37
N ALA A 69 -6.35 29.91 -7.89
CA ALA A 69 -5.43 30.75 -8.65
C ALA A 69 -6.07 31.29 -9.94
N TYR A 70 -6.83 30.46 -10.67
CA TYR A 70 -7.57 30.90 -11.85
C TYR A 70 -8.70 31.88 -11.50
N LEU A 71 -9.40 31.68 -10.39
CA LEU A 71 -10.42 32.60 -9.90
C LEU A 71 -9.83 33.98 -9.55
N ALA A 72 -8.68 34.00 -8.88
CA ALA A 72 -7.97 35.24 -8.56
C ALA A 72 -7.53 35.97 -9.83
N ALA A 73 -6.89 35.27 -10.77
CA ALA A 73 -6.47 35.85 -12.04
C ALA A 73 -7.65 36.37 -12.88
N MET A 74 -8.78 35.66 -12.89
CA MET A 74 -9.99 36.11 -13.59
C MET A 74 -10.64 37.33 -12.94
N SER A 75 -10.57 37.45 -11.61
CA SER A 75 -11.08 38.61 -10.88
C SER A 75 -10.24 39.86 -11.18
N GLU A 76 -8.91 39.72 -11.27
CA GLU A 76 -8.03 40.82 -11.68
C GLU A 76 -8.31 41.31 -13.10
N ILE A 77 -8.63 40.39 -14.03
CA ILE A 77 -8.97 40.75 -15.43
C ILE A 77 -10.33 41.46 -15.54
N LEU A 78 -11.25 41.23 -14.61
CA LEU A 78 -12.59 41.82 -14.62
C LEU A 78 -12.66 43.19 -13.90
N GLU A 79 -11.61 43.56 -13.16
CA GLU A 79 -11.51 44.85 -12.45
C GLU A 79 -10.71 45.93 -13.23
N ASP A 80 -10.18 45.61 -14.41
CA ASP A 80 -9.62 46.53 -15.42
C ASP A 80 -10.62 46.87 -16.55
#